data_AF-A0AAU7Y4U0-F1
#
_entry.id   AF-A0AAU7Y4U0-F1
#
_cell.length_a   1.000
_cell.length_b   1.000
_cell.length_c   1.000
_cell.angle_alpha   90.00
_cell.angle_beta   90.00
_cell.angle_gamma   90.00
#
_symmetry.space_group_name_H-M   'P 1'
#
loop_
_entity.id
_entity.type
_entity.pdbx_description
1 polymer ?
#
loop_
_entity_poly.entity_id
_entity_poly.type
_entity_poly.pdbx_seq_one_letter_code
_entity_poly.pdbx_strand_id
1 'polypeptide(L)'
;MYRSRMRPSLLAATTLTALLLAGIGQARAGVEMAGSASSYDNLAAVDSTSHGGQLTESNISVGDLKEMQKHINKLNQLSSDQADTISALRRQVDDLKRDSGSANDISGIQRGLDEQARKTDQLQRSLDDLARKVK
;
A
#
# COMPACT_ATOMS: atom_id res chain seq x y z
N MET A 1 -73.11 27.07 -59.19
CA MET A 1 -72.84 27.86 -57.96
C MET A 1 -71.34 27.81 -57.67
N TYR A 2 -70.75 28.98 -57.38
CA TYR A 2 -69.52 29.31 -56.61
C TYR A 2 -68.55 28.17 -56.22
N ARG A 3 -67.22 28.31 -56.22
CA ARG A 3 -66.21 29.29 -56.66
C ARG A 3 -64.85 28.74 -56.15
N SER A 4 -63.76 29.33 -56.64
CA SER A 4 -62.43 29.40 -55.97
C SER A 4 -61.45 28.24 -56.26
N ARG A 5 -60.47 28.40 -57.17
CA ARG A 5 -59.20 29.18 -57.13
C ARG A 5 -58.03 28.41 -56.51
N MET A 6 -57.05 28.13 -57.37
CA MET A 6 -55.60 27.96 -57.19
C MET A 6 -55.04 27.76 -55.77
N ARG A 7 -54.12 26.79 -55.66
CA ARG A 7 -52.69 27.07 -55.39
C ARG A 7 -51.78 25.87 -55.65
N PRO A 8 -50.59 26.07 -56.24
CA PRO A 8 -49.54 25.07 -56.35
C PRO A 8 -48.76 25.04 -55.03
N SER A 9 -48.40 23.85 -54.54
CA SER A 9 -47.39 23.70 -53.50
C SER A 9 -46.44 22.60 -53.92
N LEU A 10 -45.42 23.00 -54.67
CA LEU A 10 -44.14 22.32 -54.75
C LEU A 10 -43.55 22.32 -53.34
N LEU A 11 -43.69 21.21 -52.61
CA LEU A 11 -42.95 21.03 -51.38
C LEU A 11 -41.59 20.44 -51.77
N ALA A 12 -40.60 21.34 -51.75
CA ALA A 12 -39.22 21.09 -52.07
C ALA A 12 -38.65 19.97 -51.21
N ALA A 13 -38.09 18.97 -51.89
CA ALA A 13 -37.10 18.07 -51.33
C ALA A 13 -35.83 18.88 -51.04
N THR A 14 -35.60 19.24 -49.78
CA THR A 14 -34.31 19.68 -49.28
C THR A 14 -33.99 18.87 -48.05
N THR A 15 -33.12 17.90 -48.28
CA THR A 15 -32.32 17.15 -47.31
C THR A 15 -31.78 18.08 -46.23
N LEU A 16 -32.24 17.89 -44.99
CA LEU A 16 -31.47 18.32 -43.82
C LEU A 16 -31.29 17.10 -42.92
N THR A 17 -30.28 16.31 -43.26
CA THR A 17 -29.64 15.36 -42.34
C THR A 17 -28.99 16.21 -41.24
N ALA A 18 -29.80 16.66 -40.30
CA ALA A 18 -29.36 17.47 -39.17
C ALA A 18 -28.54 16.57 -38.23
N LEU A 19 -27.24 16.53 -38.49
CA LEU A 19 -26.17 16.51 -37.49
C LEU A 19 -26.41 15.60 -36.27
N LEU A 20 -26.49 14.28 -36.49
CA LEU A 20 -26.35 13.28 -35.41
C LEU A 20 -24.87 13.11 -34.97
N LEU A 21 -24.10 14.21 -34.91
CA LEU A 21 -22.65 14.17 -34.74
C LEU A 21 -22.12 15.24 -33.75
N ALA A 22 -22.86 15.58 -32.71
CA ALA A 22 -22.44 16.58 -31.72
C ALA A 22 -22.74 16.20 -30.26
N GLY A 23 -22.79 14.90 -29.94
CA GLY A 23 -23.29 14.45 -28.63
C GLY A 23 -22.53 13.30 -27.96
N ILE A 24 -21.35 12.90 -28.43
CA ILE A 24 -20.50 11.98 -27.68
C ILE A 24 -19.23 12.72 -27.31
N GLY A 25 -19.33 13.58 -26.30
CA GLY A 25 -18.17 14.04 -25.55
C GLY A 25 -17.55 12.82 -24.86
N GLN A 26 -16.66 12.13 -25.56
CA GLN A 26 -15.80 11.16 -24.91
C GLN A 26 -14.86 11.96 -24.01
N ALA A 27 -15.16 12.02 -22.71
CA ALA A 27 -14.15 12.31 -21.72
C ALA A 27 -13.12 11.17 -21.83
N ARG A 28 -12.09 11.38 -22.65
CA ARG A 28 -10.95 10.49 -22.73
C ARG A 28 -10.13 10.74 -21.47
N ALA A 29 -10.45 10.01 -20.40
CA ALA A 29 -9.55 9.87 -19.26
C ALA A 29 -8.36 9.03 -19.72
N GLY A 30 -7.38 9.68 -20.35
CA GLY A 30 -6.11 9.07 -20.68
C GLY A 30 -5.26 8.96 -19.42
N VAL A 31 -4.47 7.88 -19.31
CA VAL A 31 -3.39 7.82 -18.33
C VAL A 31 -2.22 8.61 -18.91
N GLU A 32 -1.92 9.76 -18.30
CA GLU A 32 -0.79 10.59 -18.68
C GLU A 32 0.45 10.17 -17.90
N MET A 33 1.58 10.00 -18.60
CA MET A 33 2.87 9.82 -17.93
C MET A 33 3.39 11.20 -17.53
N ALA A 34 3.14 11.58 -16.29
CA ALA A 34 3.75 12.74 -15.66
C ALA A 34 5.17 12.40 -15.18
N GLY A 35 5.86 13.39 -14.59
CA GLY A 35 7.17 13.20 -13.97
C GLY A 35 7.14 12.29 -12.74
N SER A 36 8.12 12.45 -11.87
CA SER A 36 8.23 11.65 -10.63
C SER A 36 7.01 11.81 -9.73
N ALA A 37 6.54 10.71 -9.15
CA ALA A 37 5.42 10.72 -8.19
C ALA A 37 5.76 11.56 -6.95
N SER A 38 4.79 12.37 -6.52
CA SER A 38 4.84 13.14 -5.28
C SER A 38 4.60 12.22 -4.07
N SER A 39 4.96 12.67 -2.86
CA SER A 39 4.65 11.94 -1.63
C SER A 39 3.16 11.88 -1.32
N TYR A 40 2.36 12.78 -1.89
CA TYR A 40 0.91 12.81 -1.68
C TYR A 40 0.15 12.01 -2.73
N ASP A 41 0.85 11.53 -3.76
CA ASP A 41 0.25 10.75 -4.83
C ASP A 41 -0.09 9.36 -4.31
N ASN A 42 -1.33 8.96 -4.59
CA ASN A 42 -1.84 7.64 -4.28
C ASN A 42 -1.36 6.60 -5.29
N LEU A 43 -1.11 5.38 -4.81
CA LEU A 43 -0.67 4.27 -5.65
C LEU A 43 -1.82 3.72 -6.47
N ALA A 44 -1.59 3.33 -7.72
CA ALA A 44 -2.58 2.58 -8.48
C ALA A 44 -2.59 1.09 -8.05
N ALA A 45 -3.75 0.55 -7.72
CA ALA A 45 -4.01 -0.88 -7.57
C ALA A 45 -4.55 -1.45 -8.88
N VAL A 46 -4.17 -2.69 -9.19
CA VAL A 46 -4.72 -3.43 -10.33
C VAL A 46 -5.75 -4.43 -9.81
N ASP A 47 -7.01 -4.23 -10.17
CA ASP A 47 -8.08 -5.21 -9.91
C ASP A 47 -8.24 -6.13 -11.13
N SER A 48 -8.08 -7.43 -10.91
CA SER A 48 -8.12 -8.43 -11.98
C SER A 48 -9.53 -8.98 -12.14
N THR A 49 -10.19 -8.66 -13.25
CA THR A 49 -11.52 -9.15 -13.59
C THR A 49 -11.47 -10.24 -14.66
N SER A 50 -12.59 -10.95 -14.86
CA SER A 50 -12.74 -11.96 -15.92
C SER A 50 -12.54 -11.41 -17.34
N HIS A 51 -12.57 -10.09 -17.52
CA HIS A 51 -12.45 -9.41 -18.82
C HIS A 51 -11.16 -8.58 -18.94
N GLY A 52 -10.25 -8.65 -17.97
CA GLY A 52 -8.99 -7.88 -17.93
C GLY A 52 -8.73 -7.17 -16.61
N GLY A 53 -7.63 -6.42 -16.52
CA GLY A 53 -7.27 -5.64 -15.33
C GLY A 53 -7.81 -4.20 -15.39
N GLN A 54 -8.36 -3.70 -14.28
CA GLN A 54 -8.74 -2.29 -14.11
C GLN A 54 -7.77 -1.62 -13.12
N LEU A 55 -7.42 -0.36 -13.38
CA LEU A 55 -6.63 0.45 -12.44
C LEU A 55 -7.60 1.21 -11.52
N THR A 56 -7.41 1.03 -10.22
CA THR A 56 -8.13 1.77 -9.18
C THR A 56 -7.13 2.51 -8.31
N GLU A 57 -7.54 3.65 -7.76
CA GLU A 57 -6.71 4.38 -6.81
C GLU A 57 -6.67 3.64 -5.47
N SER A 58 -5.48 3.32 -4.99
CA SER A 58 -5.27 2.85 -3.62
C SER A 58 -5.33 4.05 -2.69
N ASN A 59 -6.08 3.98 -1.60
CA ASN A 59 -6.03 5.01 -0.54
C ASN A 59 -4.72 4.96 0.28
N ILE A 60 -3.59 4.72 -0.38
CA ILE A 60 -2.24 4.61 0.18
C ILE A 60 -1.33 5.45 -0.71
N SER A 61 -0.66 6.42 -0.11
CA SER A 61 0.25 7.31 -0.82
C SER A 61 1.70 6.82 -0.84
N VAL A 62 2.50 7.38 -1.74
CA VAL A 62 3.97 7.20 -1.75
C VAL A 62 4.59 7.66 -0.42
N GLY A 63 4.01 8.68 0.22
CA GLY A 63 4.40 9.17 1.54
C GLY A 63 4.14 8.13 2.63
N ASP A 64 2.99 7.47 2.60
CA ASP A 64 2.65 6.41 3.55
C ASP A 64 3.63 5.24 3.45
N LEU A 65 4.02 4.84 2.24
CA LEU A 65 5.07 3.82 2.03
C LEU A 65 6.41 4.23 2.66
N LYS A 66 6.82 5.49 2.48
CA LYS A 66 8.09 6.00 3.04
C LYS A 66 8.06 6.02 4.57
N GLU A 67 6.96 6.46 5.17
CA GLU A 67 6.83 6.44 6.63
C GLU A 67 6.76 5.01 7.18
N MET A 68 6.08 4.08 6.49
CA MET A 68 6.13 2.65 6.85
C MET A 68 7.55 2.10 6.80
N GLN A 69 8.32 2.39 5.74
CA GLN A 69 9.72 1.97 5.63
C GLN A 69 10.56 2.51 6.79
N LYS A 70 10.38 3.78 7.16
CA LYS A 70 11.06 4.41 8.28
C LYS A 70 10.71 3.75 9.62
N HIS A 71 9.43 3.43 9.84
CA HIS A 71 8.98 2.72 11.03
C HIS A 71 9.57 1.31 11.12
N ILE A 72 9.60 0.57 10.01
CA ILE A 72 10.21 -0.76 9.94
C ILE A 72 11.70 -0.68 10.31
N ASN A 73 12.45 0.28 9.75
CA ASN A 73 13.85 0.47 10.07
C ASN A 73 14.07 0.76 11.56
N LYS A 74 13.22 1.62 12.15
CA LYS A 74 13.28 1.94 13.58
C LYS A 74 12.99 0.71 14.46
N LEU A 75 12.00 -0.11 14.07
CA LEU A 75 11.69 -1.35 14.79
C LEU A 75 12.82 -2.37 14.69
N ASN A 76 13.48 -2.46 13.53
CA ASN A 76 14.64 -3.32 13.34
C ASN A 76 15.81 -2.90 14.23
N GLN A 77 16.09 -1.59 14.32
CA GLN A 77 17.09 -1.07 15.23
C GLN A 77 16.76 -1.41 16.69
N LEU A 78 15.52 -1.15 17.12
CA LEU A 78 15.09 -1.45 18.49
C LEU A 78 15.21 -2.95 18.81
N SER A 79 14.89 -3.81 17.85
CA SER A 79 15.02 -5.25 18.02
C SER A 79 16.48 -5.70 18.14
N SER A 80 17.40 -5.07 17.40
CA SER A 80 18.84 -5.26 17.57
C SER A 80 19.30 -4.83 18.97
N ASP A 81 18.90 -3.65 19.43
CA ASP A 81 19.27 -3.13 20.75
C ASP A 81 18.76 -4.06 21.89
N GLN A 82 17.57 -4.65 21.70
CA GLN A 82 17.03 -5.65 22.62
C GLN A 82 17.84 -6.94 22.64
N ALA A 83 18.30 -7.43 21.48
CA ALA A 83 19.14 -8.63 21.39
C ALA A 83 20.48 -8.43 22.12
N ASP A 84 21.09 -7.25 21.96
CA ASP A 84 22.31 -6.87 22.67
C ASP A 84 22.09 -6.80 24.19
N THR A 85 20.96 -6.21 24.60
CA THR A 85 20.58 -6.13 26.02
C THR A 85 20.37 -7.52 26.63
N ILE A 86 19.67 -8.43 25.94
CA ILE A 86 19.48 -9.81 26.38
C ILE A 86 20.83 -10.53 26.51
N SER A 87 21.74 -10.30 25.56
CA SER A 87 23.09 -10.87 25.59
C SER A 87 23.90 -10.36 26.79
N ALA A 88 23.78 -9.07 27.13
CA ALA A 88 24.43 -8.49 28.30
C ALA A 88 23.85 -9.06 29.61
N LEU A 89 22.52 -9.15 29.72
CA LEU A 89 21.85 -9.74 30.87
C LEU A 89 22.25 -11.20 31.08
N ARG A 90 22.37 -11.97 30.00
CA ARG A 90 22.81 -13.38 30.07
C ARG A 90 24.20 -13.51 30.71
N ARG A 91 25.14 -12.63 30.33
CA ARG A 91 26.49 -12.60 30.94
C ARG A 91 26.43 -12.26 32.43
N GLN A 92 25.66 -11.23 32.79
CA GLN A 92 25.49 -10.84 34.19
C GLN A 92 24.89 -11.97 35.04
N VAL A 93 23.91 -12.70 34.49
CA VAL A 93 23.30 -13.85 35.16
C VAL A 93 24.29 -15.01 35.31
N ASP A 94 25.14 -15.26 34.32
CA ASP A 94 26.20 -16.26 34.39
C ASP A 94 27.26 -15.91 35.46
N ASP A 95 27.62 -14.63 35.56
CA ASP A 95 28.55 -14.13 36.59
C ASP A 95 27.94 -14.27 38.00
N LEU A 96 26.67 -13.87 38.18
CA LEU A 96 25.93 -14.04 39.44
C LEU A 96 25.82 -15.51 39.85
N LYS A 97 25.70 -16.44 38.88
CA LYS A 97 25.64 -17.88 39.14
C LYS A 97 26.94 -18.41 39.71
N ARG A 98 28.07 -17.89 39.23
CA ARG A 98 29.41 -18.27 39.70
C ARG A 98 29.68 -17.72 41.10
N ASP A 99 29.19 -16.51 41.39
CA ASP A 99 29.45 -15.81 42.65
C ASP A 99 28.52 -16.27 43.80
N SER A 100 27.22 -16.48 43.53
CA SER A 100 26.22 -16.73 44.57
C SER A 100 25.94 -18.20 44.91
N GLY A 101 26.37 -19.15 44.07
CA GLY A 101 26.12 -20.59 44.27
C GLY A 101 24.63 -21.01 44.28
N SER A 102 23.69 -20.07 44.18
CA SER A 102 22.25 -20.33 44.23
C SER A 102 21.72 -20.70 42.84
N ALA A 103 21.70 -22.00 42.54
CA ALA A 103 21.39 -22.52 41.21
C ALA A 103 19.90 -22.41 40.82
N ASN A 104 18.98 -22.40 41.78
CA ASN A 104 17.55 -22.57 41.51
C ASN A 104 16.87 -21.30 40.99
N ASP A 105 17.09 -20.14 41.63
CA ASP A 105 16.48 -18.87 41.21
C ASP A 105 17.06 -18.35 39.89
N ILE A 106 18.36 -18.59 39.69
CA ILE A 106 19.11 -18.17 38.49
C ILE A 106 18.66 -18.96 37.25
N SER A 107 18.33 -20.25 37.41
CA SER A 107 17.84 -21.08 36.31
C SER A 107 16.52 -20.57 35.73
N GLY A 108 15.64 -19.99 36.57
CA GLY A 108 14.40 -19.36 36.12
C GLY A 108 14.65 -18.12 35.25
N ILE A 109 15.60 -17.28 35.66
CA ILE A 109 15.99 -16.07 34.92
C ILE A 109 16.62 -16.43 33.58
N GLN A 110 17.53 -17.41 33.54
CA GLN A 110 18.15 -17.89 32.30
C GLN A 110 17.10 -18.38 31.30
N ARG A 111 16.11 -19.16 31.76
CA ARG A 111 15.01 -19.63 30.91
C ARG A 111 14.18 -18.49 30.36
N GLY A 112 13.91 -17.46 31.16
CA GLY A 112 13.22 -16.25 30.73
C GLY A 112 14.00 -15.47 29.66
N LEU A 113 15.32 -15.32 29.83
CA LEU A 113 16.19 -14.69 28.84
C LEU A 113 16.26 -15.49 27.53
N ASP A 114 16.33 -16.81 27.60
CA ASP A 114 16.31 -17.68 26.40
C ASP A 114 14.97 -17.58 25.66
N GLU A 115 13.85 -17.50 26.38
CA GLU A 115 12.54 -17.28 25.76
C GLU A 115 12.45 -15.90 25.11
N GLN A 116 12.95 -14.87 25.79
CA GLN A 116 12.97 -13.51 25.26
C GLN A 116 13.85 -13.42 24.00
N ALA A 117 15.02 -14.06 24.00
CA ALA A 117 15.90 -14.13 22.83
C ALA A 117 15.18 -14.72 21.61
N ARG A 118 14.47 -15.85 21.80
CA ARG A 118 13.70 -16.48 20.71
C ARG A 118 12.61 -15.58 20.16
N LYS A 119 11.92 -14.83 21.03
CA LYS A 119 10.89 -13.86 20.61
C LYS A 119 11.51 -12.70 19.83
N THR A 120 12.65 -12.19 20.28
CA THR A 120 13.40 -11.14 19.57
C THR A 120 13.85 -11.62 18.20
N ASP A 121 14.38 -12.83 18.07
CA ASP A 121 14.77 -13.42 16.77
C ASP A 121 13.58 -13.55 15.81
N GLN A 122 12.41 -13.93 16.32
CA GLN A 122 11.18 -14.00 15.53
C GLN A 122 10.70 -12.62 15.06
N LEU A 123 10.81 -11.61 15.92
CA LEU A 123 10.50 -10.23 15.58
C LEU A 123 11.41 -9.70 14.48
N GLN A 124 12.73 -9.92 14.59
CA GLN A 124 13.69 -9.51 13.55
C GLN A 124 13.34 -10.12 12.19
N ARG A 125 13.09 -11.44 12.13
CA ARG A 125 12.71 -12.10 10.87
C ARG A 125 11.43 -11.52 10.26
N SER A 126 10.42 -11.26 11.11
CA SER A 126 9.15 -10.70 10.67
C SER A 126 9.30 -9.27 10.13
N LEU A 127 10.15 -8.47 10.78
CA LEU A 127 10.47 -7.11 10.34
C LEU A 127 11.27 -7.13 9.03
N ASP A 128 12.21 -8.05 8.85
CA ASP A 128 12.96 -8.21 7.61
C ASP A 128 12.10 -8.70 6.44
N ASP A 129 11.12 -9.56 6.71
CA ASP A 129 10.12 -9.97 5.72
C ASP A 129 9.23 -8.80 5.32
N LEU A 130 8.81 -7.97 6.30
CA LEU A 130 8.01 -6.78 6.04
C LEU A 130 8.81 -5.71 5.29
N ALA A 131 10.07 -5.49 5.66
CA ALA A 131 11.00 -4.59 4.98
C ALA A 131 11.17 -4.96 3.51
N ARG A 132 11.27 -6.27 3.21
CA ARG A 132 11.34 -6.79 1.83
C ARG A 132 10.05 -6.60 1.03
N LYS A 133 8.89 -6.60 1.68
CA LYS A 133 7.59 -6.38 1.02
C LYS A 133 7.28 -4.91 0.74
N VAL A 134 7.83 -4.02 1.56
CA VAL A 134 7.64 -2.56 1.42
C VAL A 134 8.67 -1.94 0.46
N LYS A 135 9.78 -2.62 0.20
CA LYS A 135 10.82 -2.20 -0.75
C LYS A 135 10.45 -2.54 -2.18
#